data_AF-Q6A5N3-F1
#
_entry.id   AF-Q6A5N3-F1
#
_cell.length_a   1.000
_cell.length_b   1.000
_cell.length_c   1.000
_cell.angle_alpha   90.00
_cell.angle_beta   90.00
_cell.angle_gamma   90.00
#
_symmetry.space_group_name_H-M   'P 1'
#
loop_
_entity.id
_entity.type
_entity.pdbx_description
1 polymer ?
#
loop_
_entity_poly.entity_id
_entity_poly.type
_entity_poly.pdbx_seq_one_letter_code
_entity_poly.pdbx_strand_id
1 'polypeptide(L)'
;MTDDVDWQPGIVFTHTLSLTLDDKAQEILQSIRDQLMAVGVPVLHQPAHITVAAVSTMEGVDSHLVDVGWPERITLTKSCRLPNSDGVVGLCPHDPTSSDPVTIFDTSSEGEPELCSAPPSVGSFRALTCLPEDLRRPHELLHRRLAAAGVIAFNYYGPRWWNPHVTMGYQVPPELQGRAVRIVAGVGSLEVGVAGVSVWRVGDGHAYRLWP
;
A
#
# COMPACT_ATOMS: atom_id res chain seq x y z
N MET A 1 22.40 5.81 19.72
CA MET A 1 21.26 4.89 19.48
C MET A 1 20.04 5.65 19.95
N THR A 2 19.44 6.42 19.04
CA THR A 2 18.35 7.34 19.36
C THR A 2 17.48 7.40 18.11
N ASP A 3 16.32 6.78 18.24
CA ASP A 3 15.06 7.19 17.62
C ASP A 3 14.92 6.99 16.10
N ASP A 4 14.95 5.71 15.67
CA ASP A 4 14.17 5.19 14.52
C ASP A 4 12.68 5.26 14.86
N VAL A 5 12.14 6.45 15.14
CA VAL A 5 10.70 6.58 15.36
C VAL A 5 10.05 6.70 13.98
N ASP A 6 9.67 5.54 13.45
CA ASP A 6 8.81 5.40 12.27
C ASP A 6 7.46 6.14 12.46
N TRP A 7 7.10 6.38 13.72
CA TRP A 7 5.97 7.19 14.16
C TRP A 7 6.39 8.64 14.44
N GLN A 8 5.64 9.63 13.95
CA GLN A 8 5.92 11.04 14.23
C GLN A 8 4.92 11.57 15.26
N PRO A 9 5.15 11.36 16.58
CA PRO A 9 4.21 11.80 17.60
C PRO A 9 4.06 13.33 17.58
N GLY A 10 2.83 13.81 17.76
CA GLY A 10 2.52 15.25 17.81
C GLY A 10 2.30 15.92 16.45
N ILE A 11 2.37 15.17 15.35
CA ILE A 11 2.03 15.67 14.02
C ILE A 11 0.63 15.19 13.64
N VAL A 12 -0.23 16.14 13.27
CA VAL A 12 -1.55 15.83 12.71
C VAL A 12 -1.42 15.79 11.19
N PHE A 13 -1.56 14.61 10.61
CA PHE A 13 -1.68 14.46 9.16
C PHE A 13 -3.12 14.74 8.75
N THR A 14 -3.31 15.72 7.89
CA THR A 14 -4.62 16.24 7.50
C THR A 14 -5.04 15.77 6.12
N HIS A 15 -4.10 15.32 5.29
CA HIS A 15 -4.40 14.83 3.95
C HIS A 15 -3.61 13.56 3.61
N THR A 16 -4.19 12.72 2.77
CA THR A 16 -3.51 11.59 2.11
C THR A 16 -3.49 11.81 0.61
N LEU A 17 -2.37 11.45 -0.02
CA LEU A 17 -2.20 11.48 -1.45
C LEU A 17 -2.13 10.03 -1.94
N SER A 18 -2.86 9.73 -3.00
CA SER A 18 -2.95 8.38 -3.55
C SER A 18 -2.99 8.39 -5.08
N LEU A 19 -2.38 7.39 -5.70
CA LEU A 19 -2.61 7.07 -7.11
C LEU A 19 -4.00 6.44 -7.21
N THR A 20 -4.92 7.14 -7.87
CA THR A 20 -6.24 6.59 -8.18
C THR A 20 -6.14 5.72 -9.43
N LEU A 21 -6.70 4.52 -9.37
CA LEU A 21 -6.73 3.60 -10.51
C LEU A 21 -7.94 3.88 -11.41
N ASP A 22 -7.81 3.58 -12.70
CA ASP A 22 -8.88 3.76 -13.69
C ASP A 22 -10.12 2.88 -13.45
N ASP A 23 -11.24 3.22 -14.08
CA ASP A 23 -12.52 2.54 -13.84
C ASP A 23 -12.46 1.03 -14.13
N LYS A 24 -11.70 0.64 -15.16
CA LYS A 24 -11.48 -0.77 -15.49
C LYS A 24 -10.75 -1.52 -14.37
N ALA A 25 -9.71 -0.91 -13.80
CA ALA A 25 -9.03 -1.46 -12.64
C ALA A 25 -9.97 -1.51 -11.42
N GLN A 26 -10.78 -0.48 -11.19
CA GLN A 26 -11.76 -0.48 -10.09
C GLN A 26 -12.72 -1.67 -10.19
N GLU A 27 -13.28 -1.96 -11.38
CA GLU A 27 -14.19 -3.09 -11.59
C GLU A 27 -13.54 -4.44 -11.26
N ILE A 28 -12.32 -4.66 -11.77
CA ILE A 28 -11.59 -5.91 -11.53
C ILE A 28 -11.27 -6.09 -10.04
N LEU A 29 -10.77 -5.02 -9.40
CA LEU A 29 -10.41 -5.04 -7.99
C LEU A 29 -11.64 -5.17 -7.10
N GLN A 30 -12.78 -4.62 -7.51
CA GLN A 30 -14.04 -4.80 -6.79
C GLN A 30 -14.48 -6.27 -6.82
N SER A 31 -14.40 -6.95 -7.97
CA SER A 31 -14.71 -8.39 -8.06
C SER A 31 -13.85 -9.24 -7.11
N ILE A 32 -12.59 -8.88 -6.93
CA ILE A 32 -11.69 -9.57 -5.98
C ILE A 32 -12.13 -9.28 -4.53
N ARG A 33 -12.50 -8.03 -4.22
CA ARG A 33 -13.04 -7.67 -2.90
C ARG A 33 -14.35 -8.40 -2.61
N ASP A 34 -15.21 -8.59 -3.60
CA ASP A 34 -16.46 -9.34 -3.45
C ASP A 34 -16.19 -10.80 -3.08
N GLN A 35 -15.17 -11.42 -3.67
CA GLN A 35 -14.73 -12.78 -3.30
C GLN A 35 -14.19 -12.84 -1.86
N LEU A 36 -13.44 -11.81 -1.43
CA LEU A 36 -12.96 -11.70 -0.04
C LEU A 36 -14.14 -11.55 0.93
N MET A 37 -15.09 -10.66 0.64
CA MET A 37 -16.28 -10.46 1.45
C MET A 37 -17.13 -11.72 1.57
N ALA A 38 -17.27 -12.48 0.48
CA ALA A 38 -18.03 -13.74 0.47
C ALA A 38 -17.47 -14.80 1.45
N VAL A 39 -16.19 -14.71 1.82
CA VAL A 39 -15.56 -15.59 2.82
C VAL A 39 -15.36 -14.92 4.19
N GLY A 40 -15.99 -13.76 4.41
CA GLY A 40 -15.97 -13.03 5.69
C GLY A 40 -14.72 -12.17 5.91
N VAL A 41 -13.89 -11.94 4.89
CA VAL A 41 -12.72 -11.06 5.02
C VAL A 41 -13.17 -9.60 4.96
N PRO A 42 -12.81 -8.75 5.94
CA PRO A 42 -13.10 -7.32 5.90
C PRO A 42 -12.29 -6.62 4.80
N VAL A 43 -12.97 -5.76 4.03
CA VAL A 43 -12.38 -4.99 2.93
C VAL A 43 -12.60 -3.49 3.13
N LEU A 44 -11.77 -2.66 2.51
CA LEU A 44 -12.01 -1.22 2.45
C LEU A 44 -13.05 -0.91 1.36
N HIS A 45 -14.07 -0.12 1.72
CA HIS A 45 -15.11 0.34 0.78
C HIS A 45 -14.73 1.59 -0.02
N GLN A 46 -13.50 2.07 0.13
CA GLN A 46 -12.98 3.17 -0.67
C GLN A 46 -12.51 2.66 -2.05
N PRO A 47 -12.53 3.50 -3.10
CA PRO A 47 -11.94 3.16 -4.39
C PRO A 47 -10.51 2.62 -4.22
N ALA A 48 -10.16 1.62 -4.99
CA ALA A 48 -8.82 1.03 -4.96
C ALA A 48 -7.78 2.06 -5.39
N HIS A 49 -6.70 2.16 -4.63
CA HIS A 49 -5.67 3.16 -4.81
C HIS A 49 -4.34 2.67 -4.22
N ILE A 50 -3.26 3.37 -4.58
CA ILE A 50 -1.93 3.20 -3.97
C ILE A 50 -1.60 4.48 -3.20
N THR A 51 -1.45 4.38 -1.88
CA THR A 51 -1.06 5.53 -1.05
C THR A 51 0.39 5.93 -1.32
N VAL A 52 0.64 7.21 -1.59
CA VAL A 52 1.97 7.75 -1.89
C VAL A 52 2.50 8.70 -0.81
N ALA A 53 1.62 9.37 -0.07
CA ALA A 53 1.98 10.22 1.05
C ALA A 53 0.81 10.42 2.02
N ALA A 54 1.12 10.74 3.27
CA ALA A 54 0.21 11.43 4.19
C ALA A 54 0.92 12.70 4.66
N VAL A 55 0.24 13.84 4.69
CA VAL A 55 0.87 15.16 4.85
C VAL A 55 0.15 16.03 5.88
N SER A 56 0.89 16.94 6.50
CA SER A 56 0.36 17.85 7.52
C SER A 56 -0.57 18.94 6.96
N THR A 57 -0.41 19.31 5.69
CA THR A 57 -1.26 20.30 4.99
C THR A 57 -1.14 20.15 3.47
N MET A 58 -2.12 20.70 2.76
CA MET A 58 -2.12 20.88 1.29
C MET A 58 -2.33 22.34 0.89
N GLU A 59 -2.40 23.26 1.85
CA GLU A 59 -2.60 24.69 1.59
C GLU A 59 -1.42 25.29 0.80
N GLY A 60 -1.69 25.73 -0.43
CA GLY A 60 -0.68 26.34 -1.31
C GLY A 60 0.32 25.34 -1.91
N VAL A 61 0.08 24.03 -1.78
CA VAL A 61 1.04 22.99 -2.19
C VAL A 61 0.73 22.41 -3.56
N ASP A 62 -0.53 22.41 -4.01
CA ASP A 62 -1.02 21.70 -5.19
C ASP A 62 -0.15 21.90 -6.44
N SER A 63 0.16 23.15 -6.78
CA SER A 63 0.94 23.51 -7.98
C SER A 63 2.38 23.01 -7.96
N HIS A 64 2.92 22.65 -6.77
CA HIS A 64 4.24 22.05 -6.65
C HIS A 64 4.22 20.55 -6.94
N LEU A 65 3.05 19.89 -6.86
CA LEU A 65 2.96 18.42 -6.91
C LEU A 65 2.45 17.89 -8.25
N VAL A 66 2.07 18.77 -9.17
CA VAL A 66 1.71 18.41 -10.56
C VAL A 66 2.93 17.88 -11.32
N ASP A 67 2.71 17.02 -12.32
CA ASP A 67 3.75 16.53 -13.23
C ASP A 67 4.99 15.91 -12.56
N VAL A 68 4.78 15.09 -11.53
CA VAL A 68 5.88 14.30 -10.95
C VAL A 68 6.28 13.10 -11.82
N GLY A 69 5.50 12.79 -12.87
CA GLY A 69 5.82 11.76 -13.86
C GLY A 69 5.42 10.35 -13.44
N TRP A 70 4.24 10.19 -12.82
CA TRP A 70 3.68 8.86 -12.54
C TRP A 70 3.41 8.08 -13.82
N PRO A 71 3.58 6.75 -13.81
CA PRO A 71 3.30 5.93 -14.98
C PRO A 71 1.80 5.87 -15.26
N GLU A 72 1.42 5.76 -16.53
CA GLU A 72 0.02 5.59 -16.94
C GLU A 72 -0.54 4.22 -16.55
N ARG A 73 0.33 3.22 -16.36
CA ARG A 73 -0.03 1.84 -16.05
C ARG A 73 0.93 1.26 -15.02
N ILE A 74 0.41 0.43 -14.13
CA ILE A 74 1.17 -0.27 -13.10
C ILE A 74 0.85 -1.76 -13.18
N THR A 75 1.88 -2.60 -13.15
CA THR A 75 1.69 -4.05 -13.06
C THR A 75 1.69 -4.46 -11.59
N LEU A 76 0.57 -4.99 -11.12
CA LEU A 76 0.41 -5.62 -9.82
C LEU A 76 0.71 -7.11 -9.97
N THR A 77 1.83 -7.58 -9.44
CA THR A 77 2.39 -8.89 -9.77
C THR A 77 2.13 -9.95 -8.71
N LYS A 78 1.92 -9.55 -7.45
CA LYS A 78 1.88 -10.46 -6.30
C LYS A 78 0.90 -10.02 -5.22
N SER A 79 0.30 -10.98 -4.54
CA SER A 79 -0.32 -10.76 -3.24
C SER A 79 0.76 -10.49 -2.19
N CYS A 80 0.54 -9.51 -1.32
CA CYS A 80 1.46 -9.16 -0.24
C CYS A 80 0.71 -8.96 1.06
N ARG A 81 1.37 -9.31 2.17
CA ARG A 81 1.01 -8.86 3.51
C ARG A 81 1.91 -7.68 3.84
N LEU A 82 1.33 -6.60 4.34
CA LEU A 82 2.17 -5.48 4.77
C LEU A 82 2.74 -5.76 6.16
N PRO A 83 4.09 -5.75 6.33
CA PRO A 83 4.68 -5.87 7.65
C PRO A 83 4.25 -4.69 8.53
N ASN A 84 4.06 -4.94 9.82
CA ASN A 84 3.67 -3.93 10.81
C ASN A 84 2.38 -3.17 10.46
N SER A 85 1.43 -3.84 9.82
CA SER A 85 0.11 -3.31 9.50
C SER A 85 -0.98 -4.05 10.27
N ASP A 86 -2.15 -3.43 10.41
CA ASP A 86 -3.34 -4.03 11.02
C ASP A 86 -3.96 -5.09 10.10
N GLY A 87 -3.24 -6.20 9.86
CA GLY A 87 -3.72 -7.32 9.04
C GLY A 87 -4.00 -6.94 7.58
N VAL A 88 -3.22 -6.05 6.99
CA VAL A 88 -3.43 -5.61 5.60
C VAL A 88 -2.98 -6.70 4.62
N VAL A 89 -3.88 -7.05 3.70
CA VAL A 89 -3.61 -7.90 2.54
C VAL A 89 -3.85 -7.08 1.28
N GLY A 90 -2.88 -7.09 0.37
CA GLY A 90 -2.94 -6.27 -0.83
C GLY A 90 -2.30 -6.91 -2.05
N LEU A 91 -2.37 -6.18 -3.16
CA LEU A 91 -1.64 -6.45 -4.39
C LEU A 91 -0.47 -5.47 -4.50
N CYS A 92 0.75 -5.97 -4.70
CA CYS A 92 1.97 -5.19 -4.78
C CYS A 92 2.52 -5.16 -6.23
N PRO A 93 3.16 -4.06 -6.66
CA PRO A 93 3.80 -3.94 -7.97
C PRO A 93 5.25 -4.48 -7.99
N HIS A 94 5.70 -5.07 -6.89
CA HIS A 94 7.02 -5.65 -6.73
C HIS A 94 6.91 -7.02 -6.06
N ASP A 95 7.96 -7.82 -6.18
CA ASP A 95 8.06 -9.03 -5.37
C ASP A 95 8.14 -8.64 -3.88
N PRO A 96 7.32 -9.26 -3.01
CA PRO A 96 7.52 -9.09 -1.58
C PRO A 96 8.88 -9.68 -1.22
N THR A 97 9.76 -8.90 -0.60
CA THR A 97 10.99 -9.42 -0.01
C THR A 97 10.60 -10.46 1.03
N SER A 98 10.81 -11.73 0.70
CA SER A 98 10.50 -12.89 1.54
C SER A 98 11.12 -12.77 2.94
N SER A 99 10.28 -12.83 3.98
CA SER A 99 10.56 -13.55 5.24
C SER A 99 9.39 -13.47 6.25
N ASP A 100 8.14 -13.71 5.83
CA ASP A 100 7.10 -14.10 6.79
C ASP A 100 6.71 -15.54 6.43
N PRO A 101 7.11 -16.57 7.23
CA PRO A 101 6.62 -17.92 7.02
C PRO A 101 5.11 -17.91 7.17
N VAL A 102 4.40 -18.35 6.14
CA VAL A 102 2.95 -18.57 6.21
C VAL A 102 2.74 -19.86 6.99
N THR A 103 2.49 -19.76 8.30
CA THR A 103 1.83 -20.87 9.02
C THR A 103 0.36 -20.89 8.58
N ILE A 104 0.08 -21.66 7.53
CA ILE A 104 -1.30 -22.02 7.16
C ILE A 104 -1.79 -22.97 8.26
N PHE A 105 -2.51 -22.47 9.25
CA PHE A 105 -3.33 -23.33 10.10
C PHE A 105 -4.59 -23.71 9.33
N ASP A 106 -4.49 -24.74 8.49
CA ASP A 106 -5.66 -25.43 7.98
C ASP A 106 -6.11 -26.40 9.09
N THR A 107 -7.13 -26.04 9.85
CA THR A 107 -7.67 -26.91 10.91
C THR A 107 -8.46 -28.11 10.36
N SER A 108 -8.29 -28.45 9.08
CA SER A 108 -9.03 -29.54 8.42
C SER A 108 -8.17 -30.55 7.64
N SER A 109 -6.85 -30.57 7.80
CA SER A 109 -6.03 -31.64 7.19
C SER A 109 -5.07 -32.24 8.20
N GLU A 110 -5.26 -33.54 8.49
CA GLU A 110 -4.28 -34.37 9.19
C GLU A 110 -3.02 -34.49 8.34
N GLY A 111 -2.02 -33.66 8.63
CA GLY A 111 -0.70 -33.71 8.00
C GLY A 111 0.29 -32.83 8.77
N GLU A 112 1.41 -33.41 9.18
CA GLU A 112 2.47 -32.77 9.96
C GLU A 112 2.92 -31.42 9.34
N PRO A 113 3.08 -30.35 10.15
CA PRO A 113 3.58 -29.07 9.66
C PRO A 113 5.08 -29.15 9.36
N GLU A 114 5.47 -29.00 8.09
CA GLU A 114 6.86 -28.76 7.72
C GLU A 114 7.30 -27.37 8.21
N LEU A 115 8.01 -27.35 9.33
CA LEU A 115 8.69 -26.19 9.90
C LEU A 115 10.00 -25.92 9.13
N CYS A 116 10.03 -24.86 8.32
CA CYS A 116 11.29 -24.25 7.89
C CYS A 116 11.63 -23.06 8.81
N SER A 117 12.76 -23.18 9.52
CA SER A 117 13.22 -22.30 10.61
C SER A 117 13.76 -20.92 10.17
N ALA A 118 13.58 -19.92 11.05
CA ALA A 118 14.18 -18.55 11.08
C ALA A 118 15.59 -18.53 11.78
N PRO A 119 16.37 -17.40 12.00
CA PRO A 119 16.09 -15.92 11.96
C PRO A 119 17.30 -15.06 11.37
N PRO A 120 17.46 -13.68 11.44
CA PRO A 120 16.99 -12.70 12.46
C PRO A 120 16.44 -11.30 12.05
N SER A 121 15.80 -10.70 13.07
CA SER A 121 15.57 -9.29 13.39
C SER A 121 14.45 -8.50 12.69
N VAL A 122 13.54 -7.98 13.52
CA VAL A 122 12.71 -6.80 13.25
C VAL A 122 13.63 -5.67 12.77
N GLY A 123 13.39 -5.11 11.58
CA GLY A 123 13.99 -3.81 11.22
C GLY A 123 14.62 -3.64 9.83
N SER A 124 14.30 -4.43 8.80
CA SER A 124 14.79 -4.10 7.45
C SER A 124 13.77 -4.38 6.34
N PHE A 125 12.62 -3.69 6.39
CA PHE A 125 11.89 -3.45 5.15
C PHE A 125 12.66 -2.42 4.32
N ARG A 126 13.51 -2.89 3.39
CA ARG A 126 14.20 -2.03 2.41
C ARG A 126 13.51 -2.18 1.05
N ALA A 127 12.36 -1.53 0.91
CA ALA A 127 11.59 -1.45 -0.33
C ALA A 127 12.45 -1.02 -1.54
N LEU A 128 13.46 -0.18 -1.29
CA LEU A 128 14.33 0.42 -2.29
C LEU A 128 14.97 -0.59 -3.27
N THR A 129 15.16 -1.85 -2.87
CA THR A 129 15.87 -2.84 -3.70
C THR A 129 14.97 -3.56 -4.72
N CYS A 130 13.64 -3.45 -4.59
CA CYS A 130 12.68 -4.21 -5.42
C CYS A 130 11.61 -3.33 -6.09
N LEU A 131 11.61 -2.01 -5.86
CA LEU A 131 10.64 -1.09 -6.45
C LEU A 131 10.93 -0.82 -7.94
N PRO A 132 9.92 -0.92 -8.83
CA PRO A 132 10.01 -0.46 -10.20
C PRO A 132 10.48 1.02 -10.27
N GLU A 133 11.44 1.33 -11.16
CA GLU A 133 12.04 2.67 -11.24
C GLU A 133 11.02 3.75 -11.60
N ASP A 134 10.04 3.39 -12.42
CA ASP A 134 8.92 4.23 -12.86
C ASP A 134 7.96 4.60 -11.72
N LEU A 135 7.93 3.84 -10.62
CA LEU A 135 7.25 4.22 -9.38
C LEU A 135 8.17 4.94 -8.40
N ARG A 136 9.41 4.46 -8.27
CA ARG A 136 10.38 4.99 -7.31
C ARG A 136 10.75 6.45 -7.59
N ARG A 137 11.09 6.79 -8.84
CA ARG A 137 11.53 8.14 -9.22
C ARG A 137 10.46 9.23 -8.98
N PRO A 138 9.20 9.09 -9.45
CA PRO A 138 8.16 10.09 -9.18
C PRO A 138 7.82 10.18 -7.69
N HIS A 139 7.88 9.08 -6.93
CA HIS A 139 7.69 9.11 -5.47
C HIS A 139 8.78 9.89 -4.75
N GLU A 140 10.05 9.64 -5.05
CA GLU A 140 11.19 10.41 -4.52
C GLU A 140 11.09 11.89 -4.90
N LEU A 141 10.65 12.21 -6.12
CA LEU A 141 10.43 13.58 -6.55
C LEU A 141 9.29 14.25 -5.78
N LEU A 142 8.15 13.57 -5.61
CA LEU A 142 7.01 14.06 -4.82
C LEU A 142 7.48 14.47 -3.41
N HIS A 143 8.17 13.57 -2.70
CA HIS A 143 8.63 13.83 -1.34
C HIS A 143 9.68 14.95 -1.26
N ARG A 144 10.56 15.09 -2.27
CA ARG A 144 11.47 16.25 -2.36
C ARG A 144 10.71 17.57 -2.52
N ARG A 145 9.65 17.60 -3.32
CA ARG A 145 8.84 18.82 -3.53
C ARG A 145 8.01 19.17 -2.31
N LEU A 146 7.43 18.17 -1.63
CA LEU A 146 6.76 18.35 -0.33
C LEU A 146 7.71 18.98 0.70
N ALA A 147 8.92 18.43 0.83
CA ALA A 147 9.92 18.97 1.75
C ALA A 147 10.34 20.40 1.38
N ALA A 148 10.52 20.70 0.08
CA ALA A 148 10.85 22.04 -0.40
C ALA A 148 9.74 23.06 -0.12
N ALA A 149 8.47 22.63 -0.08
CA ALA A 149 7.33 23.44 0.31
C ALA A 149 7.14 23.55 1.84
N GLY A 150 8.04 22.97 2.64
CA GLY A 150 7.92 22.97 4.11
C GLY A 150 6.83 22.05 4.66
N VAL A 151 6.30 21.14 3.83
CA VAL A 151 5.25 20.19 4.22
C VAL A 151 5.88 18.99 4.92
N ILE A 152 5.33 18.62 6.07
CA ILE A 152 5.76 17.41 6.77
C ILE A 152 4.96 16.23 6.24
N ALA A 153 5.67 15.24 5.71
CA ALA A 153 5.10 13.98 5.26
C ALA A 153 5.32 12.87 6.30
N PHE A 154 4.37 11.93 6.38
CA PHE A 154 4.46 10.78 7.25
C PHE A 154 5.56 9.83 6.79
N ASN A 155 6.51 9.54 7.68
CA ASN A 155 7.72 8.76 7.38
C ASN A 155 7.41 7.37 6.82
N TYR A 156 6.33 6.72 7.26
CA TYR A 156 5.93 5.39 6.78
C TYR A 156 5.69 5.37 5.25
N TYR A 157 5.20 6.47 4.68
CA TYR A 157 5.02 6.62 3.24
C TYR A 157 6.20 7.33 2.55
N GLY A 158 7.27 7.64 3.30
CA GLY A 158 8.47 8.28 2.79
C GLY A 158 9.34 7.33 1.94
N PRO A 159 10.25 7.85 1.11
CA PRO A 159 11.01 7.05 0.13
C PRO A 159 11.81 5.88 0.72
N ARG A 160 12.19 5.97 2.00
CA ARG A 160 12.92 4.90 2.70
C ARG A 160 12.07 3.68 3.01
N TRP A 161 10.77 3.88 3.29
CA TRP A 161 9.89 2.86 3.86
C TRP A 161 8.69 2.52 2.96
N TRP A 162 8.51 3.25 1.85
CA TRP A 162 7.33 3.12 1.02
C TRP A 162 7.17 1.72 0.43
N ASN A 163 6.07 1.07 0.79
CA ASN A 163 5.61 -0.20 0.24
C ASN A 163 4.35 0.07 -0.61
N PRO A 164 4.44 0.35 -1.92
CA PRO A 164 3.26 0.57 -2.75
C PRO A 164 2.44 -0.70 -2.82
N HIS A 165 1.16 -0.57 -2.54
CA HIS A 165 0.21 -1.67 -2.60
C HIS A 165 -1.19 -1.12 -2.85
N VAL A 166 -2.04 -1.98 -3.40
CA VAL A 166 -3.48 -1.79 -3.41
C VAL A 166 -4.06 -2.64 -2.30
N THR A 167 -4.70 -2.00 -1.31
CA THR A 167 -5.33 -2.72 -0.21
C THR A 167 -6.59 -3.45 -0.67
N MET A 168 -6.60 -4.76 -0.46
CA MET A 168 -7.72 -5.65 -0.77
C MET A 168 -8.48 -6.06 0.49
N GLY A 169 -7.76 -6.31 1.60
CA GLY A 169 -8.32 -6.55 2.91
C GLY A 169 -7.63 -5.68 3.97
N TYR A 170 -8.39 -5.22 4.97
CA TYR A 170 -7.91 -4.36 6.05
C TYR A 170 -8.50 -4.85 7.37
N GLN A 171 -7.69 -4.87 8.45
CA GLN A 171 -8.07 -5.48 9.73
C GLN A 171 -8.48 -6.95 9.57
N VAL A 172 -7.81 -7.67 8.66
CA VAL A 172 -8.11 -9.08 8.43
C VAL A 172 -7.67 -9.90 9.66
N PRO A 173 -8.59 -10.62 10.32
CA PRO A 173 -8.26 -11.45 11.47
C PRO A 173 -7.20 -12.51 11.11
N PRO A 174 -6.27 -12.87 12.02
CA PRO A 174 -5.20 -13.83 11.73
C PRO A 174 -5.67 -15.14 11.09
N GLU A 175 -6.81 -15.67 11.54
CA GLU A 175 -7.44 -16.89 11.04
C GLU A 175 -7.93 -16.79 9.58
N LEU A 176 -8.18 -15.58 9.08
CA LEU A 176 -8.61 -15.34 7.70
C LEU A 176 -7.47 -14.88 6.78
N GLN A 177 -6.32 -14.46 7.32
CA GLN A 177 -5.22 -13.90 6.52
C GLN A 177 -4.69 -14.89 5.47
N GLY A 178 -4.49 -16.16 5.83
CA GLY A 178 -4.01 -17.18 4.88
C GLY A 178 -5.01 -17.46 3.75
N ARG A 179 -6.32 -17.37 4.02
CA ARG A 179 -7.36 -17.48 2.99
C ARG A 179 -7.40 -16.24 2.10
N ALA A 180 -7.33 -15.05 2.69
CA ALA A 180 -7.32 -13.79 1.96
C ALA A 180 -6.13 -13.71 0.98
N VAL A 181 -4.93 -14.06 1.44
CA VAL A 181 -3.73 -14.10 0.59
C VAL A 181 -3.90 -15.05 -0.59
N ARG A 182 -4.47 -16.26 -0.38
CA ARG A 182 -4.74 -17.22 -1.46
C ARG A 182 -5.72 -16.69 -2.52
N ILE A 183 -6.79 -16.03 -2.10
CA ILE A 183 -7.77 -15.41 -3.01
C ILE A 183 -7.08 -14.32 -3.86
N VAL A 184 -6.31 -13.44 -3.21
CA VAL A 184 -5.60 -12.37 -3.91
C VAL A 184 -4.50 -12.92 -4.84
N ALA A 185 -3.80 -13.98 -4.43
CA ALA A 185 -2.77 -14.63 -5.26
C ALA A 185 -3.34 -15.30 -6.52
N GLY A 186 -4.60 -15.76 -6.48
CA GLY A 186 -5.28 -16.42 -7.60
C GLY A 186 -5.53 -15.51 -8.81
N VAL A 187 -5.40 -14.20 -8.64
CA VAL A 187 -5.60 -13.19 -9.70
C VAL A 187 -4.43 -13.19 -10.71
N GLY A 188 -3.24 -13.61 -10.30
CA GLY A 188 -2.03 -13.51 -11.11
C GLY A 188 -1.57 -12.07 -11.31
N SER A 189 -0.86 -11.81 -12.41
CA SER A 189 -0.38 -10.48 -12.77
C SER A 189 -1.50 -9.63 -13.35
N LEU A 190 -1.78 -8.49 -12.74
CA LEU A 190 -2.83 -7.56 -13.14
C LEU A 190 -2.23 -6.21 -13.54
N GLU A 191 -2.47 -5.78 -14.77
CA GLU A 191 -2.10 -4.42 -15.21
C GLU A 191 -3.26 -3.46 -14.93
N VAL A 192 -3.01 -2.39 -14.20
CA VAL A 192 -3.99 -1.37 -13.82
C VAL A 192 -3.61 -0.01 -14.40
N GLY A 193 -4.59 0.75 -14.90
CA GLY A 193 -4.35 2.13 -15.34
C GLY A 193 -4.36 3.10 -14.16
N VAL A 194 -3.59 4.19 -14.27
CA VAL A 194 -3.52 5.27 -13.28
C VAL A 194 -4.32 6.47 -13.83
N ALA A 195 -5.40 6.83 -13.14
CA ALA A 195 -6.25 7.96 -13.50
C ALA A 195 -5.71 9.32 -13.01
N GLY A 196 -4.75 9.30 -12.09
CA GLY A 196 -4.08 10.48 -11.56
C GLY A 196 -3.83 10.42 -10.06
N VAL A 197 -3.40 11.55 -9.49
CA VAL A 197 -3.18 11.69 -8.04
C VAL A 197 -4.42 12.32 -7.40
N SER A 198 -5.03 11.62 -6.45
CA SER A 198 -6.08 12.16 -5.60
C SER A 198 -5.51 12.63 -4.27
N VAL A 199 -6.02 13.77 -3.79
CA VAL A 199 -5.79 14.28 -2.44
C VAL A 199 -7.07 14.09 -1.66
N TRP A 200 -6.98 13.43 -0.51
CA TRP A 200 -8.10 13.18 0.40
C TRP A 200 -7.85 13.91 1.70
N ARG A 201 -8.83 14.65 2.19
CA ARG A 201 -8.78 15.25 3.52
C ARG A 201 -9.25 14.23 4.56
N VAL A 202 -8.46 14.08 5.61
CA VAL A 202 -8.74 13.19 6.73
C VAL A 202 -9.89 13.76 7.56
N GLY A 203 -10.88 12.93 7.86
CA GLY A 203 -11.97 13.25 8.79
C GLY A 203 -13.28 13.69 8.14
N ASP A 204 -13.24 14.41 7.02
CA ASP A 204 -14.46 14.84 6.29
C ASP A 204 -14.65 14.11 4.95
N GLY A 205 -13.63 13.37 4.48
CA GLY A 205 -13.69 12.58 3.26
C GLY A 205 -13.70 13.41 1.97
N HIS A 206 -13.48 14.73 2.06
CA HIS A 206 -13.38 15.56 0.86
C HIS A 206 -12.18 15.11 0.01
N ALA A 207 -12.38 14.90 -1.28
CA ALA A 207 -11.34 14.49 -2.20
C ALA A 207 -11.34 15.34 -3.47
N TYR A 208 -10.15 15.62 -3.99
CA TYR A 208 -9.96 16.25 -5.29
C TYR A 208 -8.79 15.61 -6.02
N ARG A 209 -8.69 15.84 -7.33
CA ARG A 209 -7.59 15.32 -8.14
C ARG A 209 -6.61 16.45 -8.44
N LEU A 210 -5.31 16.16 -8.33
CA LEU A 210 -4.29 17.03 -8.89
C LEU A 210 -4.33 16.84 -10.42
N TRP A 211 -4.70 17.90 -11.12
CA TRP A 211 -4.66 17.95 -12.57
C TRP A 211 -3.26 18.41 -13.00
N PRO A 212 -2.72 17.89 -14.11
CA PRO A 212 -1.64 18.55 -14.84
C PRO A 212 -2.02 20.00 -15.18
#